data_AF-A0A2H9LMC4-F1
#
_entry.id   AF-A0A2H9LMC4-F1
#
_cell.length_a   1.000
_cell.length_b   1.000
_cell.length_c   1.000
_cell.angle_alpha   90.00
_cell.angle_beta   90.00
_cell.angle_gamma   90.00
#
_symmetry.space_group_name_H-M   'P 1'
#
loop_
_entity.id
_entity.type
_entity.pdbx_description
1 polymer ?
#
loop_
_entity_poly.entity_id
_entity_poly.type
_entity_poly.pdbx_seq_one_letter_code
_entity_poly.pdbx_strand_id
1 'polypeptide(L)'
;MLVRESKPAFSELAIPNFPFPKPFIHQYKFFENRNNDIILKSPTASGKTCCFLSSFLDEYLKAKKSSKRIKCLYLVPTRLLIQSQFENLIGDLKKFDVPSRVLESGYSYAELFKHLMENDFITASPDIIFFILLRKKKTQHIEFEYAELIKSLYCLVFDELHL
;
A
#
# COMPACT_ATOMS: atom_id res chain seq x y z
N MET A 1 -1.53 9.74 -14.18
CA MET A 1 -0.58 9.33 -15.24
C MET A 1 -0.78 7.86 -15.57
N LEU A 2 -0.73 7.45 -16.85
CA LEU A 2 -0.78 6.05 -17.25
C LEU A 2 0.63 5.52 -17.54
N VAL A 3 1.07 4.50 -16.80
CA VAL A 3 2.28 3.73 -17.11
C VAL A 3 1.83 2.40 -17.71
N ARG A 4 2.18 2.16 -18.97
CA ARG A 4 1.81 0.92 -19.66
C ARG A 4 3.02 0.30 -20.32
N GLU A 5 3.13 -1.02 -20.21
CA GLU A 5 4.07 -1.79 -20.99
C GLU A 5 3.44 -3.12 -21.40
N SER A 6 3.64 -3.50 -22.66
CA SER A 6 3.09 -4.74 -23.21
C SER A 6 4.14 -5.85 -23.27
N LYS A 7 5.43 -5.47 -23.39
CA LYS A 7 6.57 -6.38 -23.40
C LYS A 7 7.62 -5.90 -22.38
N PRO A 8 7.87 -6.65 -21.30
CA PRO A 8 8.82 -6.22 -20.28
C PRO A 8 10.24 -6.11 -20.86
N ALA A 9 10.84 -4.92 -20.79
CA ALA A 9 12.25 -4.69 -21.06
C ALA A 9 12.93 -4.20 -19.78
N PHE A 10 14.19 -4.57 -19.56
CA PHE A 10 14.95 -4.17 -18.38
C PHE A 10 15.37 -2.69 -18.45
N SER A 11 15.30 -2.01 -17.31
CA SER A 11 15.90 -0.70 -17.10
C SER A 11 17.40 -0.85 -16.84
N GLU A 12 18.18 0.14 -17.25
CA GLU A 12 19.57 0.29 -16.82
C GLU A 12 19.68 0.89 -15.41
N LEU A 13 18.60 1.49 -14.93
CA LEU A 13 18.51 2.19 -13.65
C LEU A 13 17.89 1.28 -12.58
N ALA A 14 18.38 1.41 -11.35
CA ALA A 14 17.95 0.60 -10.21
C ALA A 14 16.86 1.31 -9.36
N ILE A 15 16.06 0.51 -8.66
CA ILE A 15 15.12 0.97 -7.63
C ILE A 15 15.71 0.59 -6.25
N PRO A 16 15.77 1.51 -5.27
CA PRO A 16 16.21 1.18 -3.92
C PRO A 16 15.35 0.07 -3.29
N ASN A 17 15.98 -0.85 -2.56
CA ASN A 17 15.30 -1.97 -1.88
C ASN A 17 14.50 -2.88 -2.84
N PHE A 18 14.85 -2.88 -4.13
CA PHE A 18 14.23 -3.77 -5.09
C PHE A 18 14.86 -5.17 -5.01
N PRO A 19 14.07 -6.25 -5.02
CA PRO A 19 14.58 -7.61 -4.83
C PRO A 19 15.43 -8.11 -6.00
N PHE A 20 15.35 -7.46 -7.17
CA PHE A 20 16.09 -7.87 -8.37
C PHE A 20 17.13 -6.82 -8.77
N PRO A 21 18.26 -7.23 -9.41
CA PRO A 21 19.30 -6.29 -9.82
C PRO A 21 18.84 -5.23 -10.83
N LYS A 22 17.92 -5.59 -11.72
CA LYS A 22 17.40 -4.70 -12.77
C LYS A 22 15.87 -4.73 -12.78
N PRO A 23 15.19 -3.61 -12.50
CA PRO A 23 13.75 -3.51 -12.68
C PRO A 23 13.41 -3.46 -14.17
N PHE A 24 12.16 -3.72 -14.52
CA PHE A 24 11.64 -3.42 -15.85
C PHE A 24 11.46 -1.91 -16.02
N ILE A 25 11.46 -1.43 -17.26
CA ILE A 25 11.27 -0.01 -17.60
C ILE A 25 9.97 0.55 -16.99
N HIS A 26 8.86 -0.19 -17.04
CA HIS A 26 7.60 0.26 -16.45
C HIS A 26 7.65 0.34 -14.91
N GLN A 27 8.42 -0.52 -14.27
CA GLN A 27 8.64 -0.48 -12.83
C GLN A 27 9.48 0.76 -12.47
N TYR A 28 10.54 1.04 -13.23
CA TYR A 28 11.34 2.23 -13.01
C TYR A 28 10.54 3.51 -13.25
N LYS A 29 9.77 3.59 -14.34
CA LYS A 29 8.87 4.72 -14.62
C LYS A 29 7.83 4.92 -13.53
N PHE A 30 7.28 3.84 -12.96
CA PHE A 30 6.40 3.93 -11.79
C PHE A 30 7.15 4.56 -10.62
N PHE A 31 8.34 4.06 -10.29
CA PHE A 31 9.15 4.57 -9.18
C PHE A 31 9.49 6.06 -9.33
N GLU A 32 9.92 6.50 -10.52
CA GLU A 32 10.23 7.92 -10.77
C GLU A 32 9.03 8.84 -10.57
N ASN A 33 7.83 8.34 -10.88
CA ASN A 33 6.60 9.12 -10.84
C ASN A 33 5.74 8.83 -9.61
N ARG A 34 6.26 8.10 -8.61
CA ARG A 34 5.52 7.60 -7.43
C ARG A 34 4.82 8.68 -6.60
N ASN A 35 5.15 9.95 -6.79
CA ASN A 35 4.53 11.09 -6.11
C ASN A 35 3.28 11.63 -6.84
N ASN A 36 2.90 11.03 -7.97
CA ASN A 36 1.70 11.36 -8.74
C ASN A 36 0.68 10.22 -8.65
N ASP A 37 -0.58 10.51 -8.99
CA ASP A 37 -1.58 9.47 -9.22
C ASP A 37 -1.20 8.65 -10.47
N ILE A 38 -1.03 7.34 -10.31
CA ILE A 38 -0.58 6.43 -11.37
C ILE A 38 -1.57 5.30 -11.56
N ILE A 39 -1.91 5.05 -12.83
CA ILE A 39 -2.50 3.77 -13.26
C ILE A 39 -1.38 2.98 -13.91
N LEU A 40 -0.98 1.87 -13.28
CA LEU A 40 0.02 0.95 -13.81
C LEU A 40 -0.65 -0.22 -14.52
N LYS A 41 -0.58 -0.24 -15.85
CA LYS A 41 -1.09 -1.33 -16.69
C LYS A 41 0.06 -2.20 -17.18
N SER A 42 0.23 -3.36 -16.58
CA SER A 42 1.21 -4.36 -17.04
C SER A 42 0.66 -5.78 -16.89
N PRO A 43 1.21 -6.77 -17.64
CA PRO A 43 0.79 -8.16 -17.55
C PRO A 43 0.88 -8.74 -16.14
N THR A 44 0.16 -9.81 -15.85
CA THR A 44 0.36 -10.61 -14.64
C THR A 44 1.80 -11.13 -14.60
N ALA A 45 2.33 -11.37 -13.41
CA ALA A 45 3.73 -11.80 -13.19
C ALA A 45 4.82 -10.83 -13.71
N SER A 46 4.48 -9.57 -13.97
CA SER A 46 5.46 -8.52 -14.33
C SER A 46 6.08 -7.79 -13.12
N GLY A 47 5.79 -8.24 -11.88
CA GLY A 47 6.36 -7.66 -10.67
C GLY A 47 5.78 -6.30 -10.25
N LYS A 48 4.52 -6.00 -10.59
CA LYS A 48 3.80 -4.78 -10.16
C LYS A 48 3.91 -4.57 -8.65
N THR A 49 3.61 -5.63 -7.88
CA THR A 49 3.63 -5.63 -6.43
C THR A 49 5.01 -5.29 -5.86
N CYS A 50 6.08 -5.89 -6.40
CA CYS A 50 7.45 -5.62 -5.97
C CYS A 50 7.82 -4.14 -6.19
N CYS A 51 7.49 -3.59 -7.35
CA CYS A 51 7.82 -2.21 -7.68
C CYS A 51 7.09 -1.21 -6.78
N PHE A 52 5.79 -1.44 -6.57
CA PHE A 52 5.01 -0.66 -5.60
C PHE A 52 5.62 -0.75 -4.20
N LEU A 53 5.88 -1.97 -3.71
CA LEU A 53 6.36 -2.18 -2.36
C LEU A 53 7.73 -1.54 -2.13
N SER A 54 8.68 -1.72 -3.05
CA SER A 54 10.00 -1.06 -2.94
C SER A 54 9.90 0.46 -2.97
N SER A 55 8.96 1.02 -3.74
CA SER A 55 8.69 2.46 -3.76
C SER A 55 8.15 2.96 -2.42
N PHE A 56 7.21 2.23 -1.81
CA PHE A 56 6.69 2.54 -0.49
C PHE A 56 7.78 2.41 0.59
N LEU A 57 8.57 1.33 0.57
CA LEU A 57 9.63 1.10 1.55
C LEU A 57 10.71 2.18 1.51
N ASP A 58 11.10 2.65 0.33
CA ASP A 58 12.05 3.77 0.19
C ASP A 58 11.56 5.04 0.90
N GLU A 59 10.28 5.39 0.71
CA GLU A 59 9.68 6.56 1.35
C GLU A 59 9.41 6.34 2.84
N TYR A 60 9.02 5.13 3.25
CA TYR A 60 8.83 4.76 4.65
C TYR A 60 10.13 4.88 5.44
N LEU A 61 11.25 4.43 4.89
CA LEU A 61 12.55 4.55 5.55
C LEU A 61 13.01 6.01 5.66
N LYS A 62 12.74 6.87 4.66
CA LYS A 62 13.02 8.31 4.73
C LYS A 62 12.15 9.00 5.79
N ALA A 63 10.86 8.65 5.84
CA ALA A 63 9.93 9.16 6.82
C ALA A 63 10.35 8.77 8.24
N LYS A 64 10.69 7.49 8.46
CA LYS A 64 11.18 6.95 9.75
C LYS A 64 12.44 7.69 10.24
N LYS A 65 13.40 7.97 9.35
CA LYS A 65 14.60 8.77 9.67
C LYS A 65 14.28 10.22 10.08
N SER A 66 13.18 10.76 9.57
CA SER A 66 12.71 12.12 9.86
C SER A 66 11.66 12.15 10.98
N SER A 67 11.48 11.05 11.71
CA SER A 67 10.42 10.89 12.73
C SER A 67 9.01 11.20 12.23
N LYS A 68 8.76 11.03 10.93
CA LYS A 68 7.45 11.14 10.30
C LYS A 68 6.84 9.75 10.15
N ARG A 69 5.54 9.65 10.42
CA ARG A 69 4.76 8.44 10.20
C ARG A 69 4.08 8.53 8.83
N ILE A 70 4.23 7.49 8.02
CA ILE A 70 3.46 7.34 6.78
C ILE A 70 2.71 6.01 6.78
N LYS A 71 1.56 5.99 6.11
CA LYS A 71 0.65 4.86 6.05
C LYS A 71 0.30 4.52 4.61
N CYS A 72 0.19 3.23 4.34
CA CYS A 72 -0.30 2.67 3.10
C CYS A 72 -1.62 1.91 3.33
N LEU A 73 -2.61 2.16 2.47
CA LEU A 73 -3.79 1.30 2.32
C LEU A 73 -3.68 0.54 1.00
N TYR A 74 -3.46 -0.78 1.07
CA TYR A 74 -3.43 -1.68 -0.07
C TYR A 74 -4.80 -2.38 -0.21
N LEU A 75 -5.60 -1.90 -1.17
CA LEU A 75 -6.95 -2.36 -1.39
C LEU A 75 -6.99 -3.49 -2.41
N VAL A 76 -7.47 -4.65 -1.97
CA VAL A 76 -7.62 -5.86 -2.78
C VAL A 76 -9.10 -6.02 -3.14
N PRO A 77 -9.46 -6.32 -4.40
CA PRO A 77 -10.85 -6.29 -4.87
C PRO A 77 -11.74 -7.35 -4.20
N THR A 78 -11.16 -8.50 -3.82
CA THR A 78 -11.92 -9.60 -3.23
C THR A 78 -11.27 -10.12 -1.95
N ARG A 79 -12.09 -10.51 -0.98
CA ARG A 79 -11.63 -11.06 0.30
C ARG A 79 -10.80 -12.34 0.14
N LEU A 80 -11.10 -13.13 -0.89
CA LEU A 80 -10.37 -14.37 -1.20
C LEU A 80 -8.90 -14.12 -1.58
N LEU A 81 -8.59 -12.93 -2.09
CA LEU A 81 -7.23 -12.55 -2.49
C LEU A 81 -6.47 -11.79 -1.40
N ILE A 82 -7.14 -11.29 -0.35
CA ILE A 82 -6.49 -10.45 0.67
C ILE A 82 -5.34 -11.20 1.33
N GLN A 83 -5.59 -12.43 1.78
CA GLN A 83 -4.59 -13.19 2.54
C GLN A 83 -3.41 -13.59 1.65
N SER A 84 -3.66 -14.08 0.43
CA SER A 84 -2.57 -14.43 -0.50
C SER A 84 -1.73 -13.22 -0.91
N GLN A 85 -2.35 -12.05 -1.13
CA GLN A 85 -1.60 -10.83 -1.41
C GLN A 85 -0.81 -10.34 -0.20
N PHE A 86 -1.35 -10.48 1.01
CA PHE A 86 -0.62 -10.14 2.22
C PHE A 86 0.58 -11.08 2.46
N GLU A 87 0.42 -12.38 2.23
CA GLU A 87 1.50 -13.37 2.31
C GLU A 87 2.67 -13.03 1.36
N ASN A 88 2.37 -12.51 0.17
CA ASN A 88 3.39 -12.06 -0.78
C ASN A 88 4.15 -10.81 -0.31
N LEU A 89 3.56 -10.01 0.58
CA LEU A 89 4.11 -8.73 1.05
C LEU A 89 4.80 -8.85 2.42
N ILE A 90 4.33 -9.75 3.28
CA ILE A 90 4.66 -9.76 4.71
C ILE A 90 6.15 -10.02 4.98
N GLY A 91 6.82 -10.79 4.12
CA GLY A 91 8.26 -11.06 4.25
C GLY A 91 9.08 -9.77 4.18
N ASP A 92 8.83 -8.96 3.16
CA ASP A 92 9.49 -7.67 2.96
C ASP A 92 9.07 -6.66 4.03
N LEU A 93 7.78 -6.56 4.36
CA LEU A 93 7.30 -5.64 5.41
C LEU A 93 7.96 -5.94 6.78
N LYS A 94 8.07 -7.22 7.16
CA LYS A 94 8.76 -7.64 8.38
C LYS A 94 10.25 -7.33 8.34
N LYS A 95 10.91 -7.53 7.19
CA LYS A 95 12.34 -7.26 7.01
C LYS A 95 12.71 -5.79 7.31
N PHE A 96 11.79 -4.86 7.09
CA PHE A 96 12.00 -3.42 7.31
C PHE A 96 11.28 -2.88 8.56
N ASP A 97 10.78 -3.77 9.44
CA ASP A 97 10.02 -3.42 10.64
C ASP A 97 8.86 -2.45 10.33
N VAL A 98 8.08 -2.77 9.29
CA VAL A 98 6.84 -2.05 8.97
C VAL A 98 5.69 -2.74 9.71
N PRO A 99 5.03 -2.09 10.69
CA PRO A 99 3.83 -2.63 11.32
C PRO A 99 2.76 -2.84 10.26
N SER A 100 2.28 -4.07 10.10
CA SER A 100 1.37 -4.42 9.01
C SER A 100 0.28 -5.38 9.44
N ARG A 101 -0.94 -5.18 8.94
CA ARG A 101 -2.11 -6.00 9.31
C ARG A 101 -3.11 -6.13 8.17
N VAL A 102 -3.77 -7.28 8.11
CA VAL A 102 -4.97 -7.50 7.31
C VAL A 102 -6.20 -7.06 8.10
N LEU A 103 -7.06 -6.24 7.49
CA LEU A 103 -8.39 -5.95 8.02
C LEU A 103 -9.42 -6.79 7.27
N GLU A 104 -10.08 -7.69 7.99
CA GLU A 104 -11.04 -8.64 7.44
C GLU A 104 -12.36 -8.62 8.21
N SER A 105 -13.38 -9.26 7.63
CA SER A 105 -14.66 -9.44 8.29
C SER A 105 -14.53 -10.39 9.48
N GLY A 106 -15.07 -9.98 10.63
CA GLY A 106 -15.00 -10.75 11.87
C GLY A 106 -14.57 -9.89 13.05
N TYR A 107 -13.77 -8.86 12.78
CA TYR A 107 -13.46 -7.82 13.76
C TYR A 107 -14.68 -6.93 14.02
N SER A 108 -14.87 -6.57 15.28
CA SER A 108 -15.69 -5.42 15.66
C SER A 108 -15.09 -4.14 15.07
N TYR A 109 -15.89 -3.08 14.97
CA TYR A 109 -15.38 -1.77 14.55
C TYR A 109 -14.23 -1.29 15.43
N ALA A 110 -14.29 -1.51 16.75
CA ALA A 110 -13.25 -1.05 17.66
C ALA A 110 -11.91 -1.74 17.35
N GLU A 111 -11.94 -3.04 17.04
CA GLU A 111 -10.76 -3.79 16.60
C GLU A 111 -10.26 -3.33 15.23
N LEU A 112 -11.16 -3.16 14.25
CA LEU A 112 -10.81 -2.63 12.92
C LEU A 112 -10.11 -1.27 13.02
N PHE A 113 -10.69 -0.37 13.81
CA PHE A 113 -10.16 0.97 13.97
C PHE A 113 -8.84 0.97 14.74
N LYS A 114 -8.73 0.18 15.81
CA LYS A 114 -7.47 -0.02 16.54
C LYS A 114 -6.37 -0.53 15.62
N HIS A 115 -6.63 -1.60 14.88
CA HIS A 115 -5.66 -2.17 13.94
C HIS A 115 -5.29 -1.19 12.82
N LEU A 116 -6.26 -0.43 12.32
CA LEU A 116 -6.01 0.66 11.38
C LEU A 116 -5.06 1.68 12.00
N MET A 117 -5.23 2.10 13.25
CA MET A 117 -4.38 3.11 13.88
C MET A 117 -3.00 2.60 14.29
N GLU A 118 -2.85 1.33 14.65
CA GLU A 118 -1.58 0.74 15.13
C GLU A 118 -0.61 0.33 14.01
N ASN A 119 -1.11 0.06 12.80
CA ASN A 119 -0.30 -0.47 11.71
C ASN A 119 -0.05 0.57 10.62
N ASP A 120 1.11 0.54 9.97
CA ASP A 120 1.48 1.49 8.91
C ASP A 120 1.17 0.95 7.51
N PHE A 121 1.13 -0.37 7.35
CA PHE A 121 0.69 -1.01 6.11
C PHE A 121 -0.58 -1.83 6.36
N ILE A 122 -1.67 -1.45 5.72
CA ILE A 122 -2.95 -2.14 5.84
C ILE A 122 -3.31 -2.79 4.52
N THR A 123 -3.61 -4.08 4.56
CA THR A 123 -4.25 -4.79 3.44
C THR A 123 -5.71 -5.01 3.79
N ALA A 124 -6.62 -4.58 2.92
CA ALA A 124 -8.06 -4.70 3.17
C ALA A 124 -8.84 -4.73 1.85
N SER A 125 -10.12 -5.10 1.89
CA SER A 125 -11.02 -4.82 0.78
C SER A 125 -11.62 -3.41 0.90
N PRO A 126 -12.03 -2.78 -0.22
CA PRO A 126 -12.64 -1.45 -0.20
C PRO A 126 -13.84 -1.32 0.74
N ASP A 127 -14.67 -2.37 0.87
CA ASP A 127 -15.86 -2.36 1.73
C ASP A 127 -15.52 -2.23 3.22
N ILE A 128 -14.41 -2.84 3.68
CA ILE A 128 -13.98 -2.73 5.08
C ILE A 128 -13.52 -1.30 5.39
N ILE A 129 -12.73 -0.69 4.50
CA ILE A 129 -12.30 0.70 4.66
C ILE A 129 -13.50 1.65 4.62
N PHE A 130 -14.43 1.43 3.69
CA PHE A 130 -15.66 2.21 3.61
C PHE A 130 -16.52 2.07 4.89
N PHE A 131 -16.66 0.86 5.42
CA PHE A 131 -17.36 0.63 6.69
C PHE A 131 -16.75 1.39 7.87
N ILE A 132 -15.41 1.45 7.94
CA ILE A 132 -14.72 2.26 8.96
C ILE A 132 -15.08 3.74 8.76
N LEU A 133 -14.89 4.27 7.55
CA LEU A 133 -15.11 5.69 7.23
C LEU A 133 -16.57 6.16 7.40
N LEU A 134 -17.55 5.26 7.26
CA LEU A 134 -18.97 5.58 7.41
C LEU A 134 -19.36 5.94 8.86
N ARG A 135 -18.61 5.50 9.87
CA ARG A 135 -18.99 5.74 11.26
C ARG A 135 -18.73 7.21 11.60
N LYS A 136 -19.81 8.00 11.59
CA LYS A 136 -19.82 9.47 11.71
C LYS A 136 -18.92 10.01 12.82
N LYS A 137 -18.19 11.07 12.46
CA LYS A 137 -17.39 12.05 13.23
C LYS A 137 -18.05 12.71 14.47
N LYS A 138 -19.11 12.14 15.07
CA LYS A 138 -19.84 12.79 16.18
C LYS A 138 -19.35 12.40 17.58
N THR A 139 -18.33 11.56 17.67
CA THR A 139 -17.62 11.25 18.92
C THR A 139 -16.31 12.03 18.90
N GLN A 140 -16.15 13.03 19.77
CA GLN A 140 -15.04 14.01 19.73
C GLN A 140 -13.64 13.37 19.64
N HIS A 141 -13.42 12.21 20.27
CA HIS A 141 -12.14 11.50 20.22
C HIS A 141 -11.81 10.89 18.84
N ILE A 142 -12.83 10.43 18.11
CA ILE A 142 -12.66 9.74 16.83
C ILE A 142 -12.26 10.73 15.71
N GLU A 143 -12.67 12.01 15.83
CA GLU A 143 -12.33 13.03 14.84
C GLU A 143 -10.82 13.32 14.81
N PHE A 144 -10.18 13.37 15.98
CA PHE A 144 -8.73 13.53 16.08
C PHE A 144 -7.99 12.35 15.42
N GLU A 145 -8.41 11.12 15.73
CA GLU A 145 -7.81 9.91 15.16
C GLU A 145 -7.98 9.85 13.64
N TYR A 146 -9.12 10.28 13.11
CA TYR A 146 -9.30 10.44 11.65
C TYR A 146 -8.39 11.51 11.06
N ALA A 147 -8.19 12.64 11.73
CA ALA A 147 -7.28 13.66 11.26
C ALA A 147 -5.84 13.13 11.19
N GLU A 148 -5.40 12.36 12.20
CA GLU A 148 -4.09 11.71 12.20
C GLU A 148 -3.96 10.60 11.14
N LEU A 149 -5.03 9.84 10.90
CA LEU A 149 -5.10 8.89 9.79
C LEU A 149 -4.88 9.59 8.45
N ILE A 150 -5.62 10.68 8.19
CA ILE A 150 -5.52 11.43 6.93
C ILE A 150 -4.16 12.10 6.76
N LYS A 151 -3.58 12.66 7.84
CA LYS A 151 -2.23 13.25 7.79
C LYS A 151 -1.14 12.23 7.51
N SER A 152 -1.29 11.00 8.01
CA SER A 152 -0.31 9.94 7.81
C SER A 152 -0.52 9.14 6.53
N LEU A 153 -1.71 9.19 5.92
CA LEU A 153 -2.01 8.46 4.68
C LEU A 153 -1.14 8.99 3.53
N TYR A 154 -0.17 8.18 3.13
CA TYR A 154 0.78 8.51 2.08
C TYR A 154 0.36 7.92 0.74
N CYS A 155 -0.12 6.68 0.72
CA CYS A 155 -0.58 6.06 -0.51
C CYS A 155 -1.80 5.17 -0.30
N LEU A 156 -2.63 5.15 -1.35
CA LEU A 156 -3.79 4.29 -1.51
C LEU A 156 -3.59 3.49 -2.80
N VAL A 157 -3.50 2.18 -2.69
CA VAL A 157 -3.31 1.28 -3.83
C VAL A 157 -4.59 0.53 -4.08
N PHE A 158 -5.06 0.57 -5.33
CA PHE A 158 -6.11 -0.31 -5.82
C PHE A 158 -5.47 -1.41 -6.65
N ASP A 159 -5.40 -2.61 -6.08
CA ASP A 159 -4.99 -3.79 -6.84
C ASP A 159 -6.11 -4.20 -7.79
N GLU A 160 -5.74 -4.63 -9.00
CA GLU A 160 -6.68 -5.04 -10.06
C GLU A 160 -7.86 -4.07 -10.29
N LEU A 161 -7.57 -2.78 -10.48
CA LEU A 161 -8.53 -1.67 -10.69
C LEU A 161 -9.63 -1.90 -11.76
N HIS A 162 -9.49 -2.90 -12.61
CA HIS A 162 -10.48 -3.23 -13.64
C HIS A 162 -11.69 -4.02 -13.10
N LEU A 163 -11.62 -4.47 -11.84
CA LEU A 163 -12.68 -5.13 -11.08
C LEU A 163 -13.44 -4.10 -10.23
#